data_AF-W1RP68-F1
#
_entry.id   AF-W1RP68-F1
#
_cell.length_a   1.000
_cell.length_b   1.000
_cell.length_c   1.000
_cell.angle_alpha   90.00
_cell.angle_beta   90.00
_cell.angle_gamma   90.00
#
_symmetry.space_group_name_H-M   'P 1'
#
loop_
_entity.id
_entity.type
_entity.pdbx_description
1 polymer ?
#
loop_
_entity_poly.entity_id
_entity_poly.type
_entity_poly.pdbx_seq_one_letter_code
_entity_poly.pdbx_strand_id
1 'polypeptide(L)'
;MSDEEEQDCPECVEGLPAYMGTFADLMSLLMCFFVLLLSFAEMDVIKFKQLAGSLKLAFGVQREVEADSIPMGTSVIAQEFSPGRPEPTPINEVKQKADTTPENTLEVICKPGDAELKEQNNSGAPAPVTFVDKSKADLDKEKKIQETEGDAQMIASVMREEVSKGTVEIETQEETITIRIKDQGSFQSGSAELNYDFIPVVDLIRDVLVGIQGTISVEGHTDNVPIDSRQFRSNWQLSSARAISVAEELFSTGQLDQSRFAVTGFADTRPLVPNDTSSHRATNRRVEIVIKQNDNSRPKMRDTVDEIPSDGVIEFGQDMVDELRPNEIF
;
A
#
# COMPACT_ATOMS: atom_id res chain seq x y z
N MET A 1 -76.42 -53.00 -33.49
CA MET A 1 -75.82 -52.28 -34.63
C MET A 1 -75.52 -50.87 -34.17
N SER A 2 -74.27 -50.65 -33.81
CA SER A 2 -73.60 -49.34 -33.82
C SER A 2 -72.20 -49.59 -33.29
N ASP A 3 -71.38 -50.19 -34.16
CA ASP A 3 -69.92 -50.07 -34.06
C ASP A 3 -69.63 -48.58 -34.31
N GLU A 4 -69.37 -47.82 -33.25
CA GLU A 4 -68.85 -46.46 -33.38
C GLU A 4 -67.32 -46.59 -33.41
N GLU A 5 -66.79 -46.36 -34.61
CA GLU A 5 -65.37 -46.39 -34.95
C GLU A 5 -64.59 -45.45 -34.01
N GLU A 6 -63.67 -46.01 -33.22
CA GLU A 6 -62.64 -45.25 -32.50
C GLU A 6 -61.77 -44.54 -33.54
N GLN A 7 -61.97 -43.23 -33.67
CA GLN A 7 -61.22 -42.37 -34.57
C GLN A 7 -59.82 -42.16 -33.98
N ASP A 8 -58.83 -42.85 -34.55
CA ASP A 8 -57.41 -42.77 -34.17
C ASP A 8 -56.95 -41.31 -34.06
N CYS A 9 -56.47 -40.94 -32.87
CA CYS A 9 -55.88 -39.64 -32.60
C CYS A 9 -54.66 -39.44 -33.52
N PRO A 10 -54.50 -38.28 -34.21
CA PRO A 10 -53.35 -38.08 -35.08
C PRO A 10 -52.06 -38.19 -34.27
N GLU A 11 -51.08 -38.94 -34.80
CA GLU A 11 -49.80 -39.18 -34.15
C GLU A 11 -49.18 -37.86 -33.67
N CYS A 12 -48.87 -37.82 -32.37
CA CYS A 12 -48.26 -36.68 -31.73
C CYS A 12 -46.94 -36.34 -32.45
N VAL A 13 -46.83 -35.12 -32.97
CA VAL A 13 -45.60 -34.63 -33.59
C VAL A 13 -44.49 -34.74 -32.55
N GLU A 14 -43.42 -35.48 -32.88
CA GLU A 14 -42.30 -35.70 -31.96
C GLU A 14 -41.75 -34.35 -31.49
N GLY A 15 -41.92 -34.10 -30.19
CA GLY A 15 -41.44 -32.88 -29.54
C GLY A 15 -39.92 -32.84 -29.47
N LEU A 16 -39.39 -31.66 -29.11
CA LEU A 16 -37.95 -31.48 -28.90
C LEU A 16 -37.43 -32.48 -27.86
N PRO A 17 -36.24 -33.07 -28.07
CA PRO A 17 -35.68 -34.06 -27.15
C PRO A 17 -35.56 -33.52 -25.72
N ALA A 18 -35.89 -34.35 -24.73
CA ALA A 18 -35.91 -33.95 -23.32
C ALA A 18 -34.58 -33.39 -22.80
N TYR A 19 -33.44 -33.83 -23.36
CA TYR A 19 -32.11 -33.34 -22.99
C TYR A 19 -31.86 -31.88 -23.40
N MET A 20 -32.58 -31.39 -24.42
CA MET A 20 -32.37 -30.05 -24.97
C MET A 20 -32.83 -28.97 -24.00
N GLY A 21 -33.86 -29.25 -23.18
CA GLY A 21 -34.30 -28.36 -22.12
C GLY A 21 -33.22 -28.17 -21.05
N THR A 22 -32.62 -29.26 -20.57
CA THR A 22 -31.53 -29.20 -19.58
C THR A 22 -30.26 -28.57 -20.13
N PHE A 23 -29.98 -28.73 -21.43
CA PHE A 23 -28.85 -28.08 -22.08
C PHE A 23 -29.07 -26.57 -22.22
N ALA A 24 -30.27 -26.14 -22.62
CA ALA A 24 -30.63 -24.73 -22.71
C ALA A 24 -30.59 -24.03 -21.35
N ASP A 25 -31.00 -24.72 -20.27
CA ASP A 25 -30.93 -24.21 -18.90
C ASP A 25 -29.46 -24.02 -18.44
N LEU A 26 -28.59 -25.00 -18.68
CA LEU A 26 -27.15 -24.89 -18.36
C LEU A 26 -26.48 -23.74 -19.13
N MET A 27 -26.78 -23.58 -20.42
CA MET A 27 -26.26 -22.47 -21.23
C MET A 27 -26.76 -21.11 -20.73
N SER A 28 -28.01 -21.03 -20.28
CA SER A 28 -28.58 -19.79 -19.74
C SER A 28 -27.94 -19.42 -18.40
N LEU A 29 -27.68 -20.40 -17.53
CA LEU A 29 -26.95 -20.20 -16.28
C LEU A 29 -25.49 -19.76 -16.53
N LEU A 30 -24.82 -20.35 -17.52
CA LEU A 30 -23.48 -19.94 -17.91
C LEU A 30 -23.45 -18.50 -18.43
N MET A 31 -24.43 -18.13 -19.26
CA MET A 31 -24.57 -16.77 -19.78
C MET A 31 -24.86 -15.75 -18.67
N CYS A 32 -25.77 -16.08 -17.75
CA CYS A 32 -26.05 -15.27 -16.57
C CYS A 32 -24.80 -15.08 -15.68
N PHE A 33 -24.03 -16.15 -15.48
CA PHE A 33 -22.77 -16.09 -14.72
C PHE A 33 -21.76 -15.12 -15.34
N PHE A 34 -21.54 -15.16 -16.66
CA PHE A 34 -20.63 -14.22 -17.33
C PHE A 34 -21.12 -12.78 -17.32
N VAL A 35 -22.43 -12.55 -17.43
CA VAL A 35 -23.01 -11.21 -17.31
C VAL A 35 -22.78 -10.64 -15.90
N LEU A 36 -22.93 -11.46 -14.85
CA LEU A 36 -22.64 -11.04 -13.47
C LEU A 36 -21.15 -10.76 -13.23
N LEU A 37 -20.25 -11.58 -13.79
CA LEU A 37 -18.82 -11.33 -13.74
C LEU A 37 -18.46 -10.01 -14.44
N LEU A 38 -19.07 -9.72 -15.58
CA LEU A 38 -18.83 -8.48 -16.32
C LEU A 38 -19.43 -7.26 -15.61
N SER A 39 -20.54 -7.42 -14.89
CA SER A 39 -21.14 -6.32 -14.11
C SER A 39 -20.32 -5.95 -12.86
N PHE A 40 -19.60 -6.90 -12.27
CA PHE A 40 -18.69 -6.64 -11.15
C PHE A 40 -17.27 -6.27 -11.58
N ALA A 41 -16.97 -6.34 -12.88
CA ALA A 41 -15.75 -5.81 -13.44
C ALA A 41 -15.89 -4.28 -13.57
N GLU A 42 -15.75 -3.56 -12.45
CA GLU A 42 -15.47 -2.14 -12.50
C GLU A 42 -14.12 -1.96 -13.20
N MET A 43 -14.18 -1.58 -14.48
CA MET A 43 -12.97 -1.19 -15.21
C MET A 43 -12.50 0.15 -14.66
N ASP A 44 -11.50 0.09 -13.79
CA ASP A 44 -10.75 1.27 -13.37
C ASP A 44 -9.97 1.80 -14.59
N VAL A 45 -10.45 2.94 -15.10
CA VAL A 45 -9.90 3.62 -16.28
C VAL A 45 -8.41 3.94 -16.10
N ILE A 46 -7.95 4.12 -14.85
CA ILE A 46 -6.55 4.42 -14.54
C ILE A 46 -5.71 3.14 -14.68
N LYS A 47 -6.13 2.02 -14.07
CA LYS A 47 -5.43 0.73 -14.20
C LYS A 47 -5.42 0.22 -15.64
N PHE A 48 -6.53 0.36 -16.37
CA PHE A 48 -6.57 -0.01 -17.79
C PHE A 48 -5.63 0.86 -18.63
N LYS A 49 -5.52 2.17 -18.36
CA LYS A 49 -4.54 3.03 -19.03
C LYS A 49 -3.09 2.66 -18.69
N GLN A 50 -2.80 2.27 -17.46
CA GLN A 50 -1.48 1.80 -17.05
C GLN A 50 -1.11 0.48 -17.75
N LEU A 51 -2.05 -0.48 -17.81
CA LEU A 51 -1.85 -1.76 -18.50
C LEU A 51 -1.78 -1.61 -20.03
N ALA A 52 -2.63 -0.77 -20.63
CA ALA A 52 -2.56 -0.47 -22.06
C ALA A 52 -1.28 0.31 -22.42
N GLY A 53 -0.79 1.16 -21.51
CA GLY A 53 0.49 1.86 -21.65
C GLY A 53 1.68 0.90 -21.63
N SER A 54 1.70 -0.06 -20.70
CA SER A 54 2.76 -1.07 -20.62
C SER A 54 2.72 -2.05 -21.81
N LEU A 55 1.53 -2.47 -22.25
CA LEU A 55 1.36 -3.28 -23.45
C LEU A 55 1.79 -2.54 -24.73
N LYS A 56 1.47 -1.25 -24.88
CA LYS A 56 1.91 -0.44 -26.02
C LYS A 56 3.44 -0.29 -26.08
N LEU A 57 4.10 -0.19 -24.92
CA LEU A 57 5.56 -0.17 -24.83
C LEU A 57 6.17 -1.54 -25.18
N ALA A 58 5.54 -2.65 -24.75
CA ALA A 58 5.98 -4.01 -25.06
C ALA A 58 5.77 -4.41 -26.54
N PHE A 59 4.70 -3.93 -27.18
CA PHE A 59 4.41 -4.18 -28.59
C PHE A 59 5.24 -3.32 -29.56
N GLY A 60 6.18 -2.51 -29.05
CA GLY A 60 7.27 -1.97 -29.86
C GLY A 60 6.85 -1.10 -31.05
N VAL A 61 5.68 -0.47 -31.02
CA VAL A 61 5.32 0.55 -32.02
C VAL A 61 6.12 1.82 -31.70
N GLN A 62 7.42 1.77 -32.00
CA GLN A 62 8.27 2.94 -32.08
C GLN A 62 7.78 3.75 -33.27
N ARG A 63 6.98 4.77 -33.00
CA ARG A 63 6.84 5.85 -33.96
C ARG A 63 8.17 6.59 -33.92
N GLU A 64 8.99 6.42 -34.95
CA GLU A 64 10.17 7.26 -35.16
C GLU A 64 9.72 8.72 -35.12
N VAL A 65 10.14 9.43 -34.08
CA VAL A 65 10.04 10.88 -34.02
C VAL A 65 11.33 11.38 -34.63
N GLU A 66 11.27 11.91 -35.85
CA GLU A 66 12.41 12.59 -36.47
C GLU A 66 12.86 13.72 -35.53
N ALA A 67 14.08 13.61 -35.01
CA ALA A 67 14.66 14.50 -34.02
C ALA A 67 15.19 15.83 -34.61
N ASP A 68 14.73 16.22 -35.80
CA ASP A 68 15.16 17.45 -36.47
C ASP A 68 13.95 18.25 -36.95
N SER A 69 13.23 18.85 -35.99
CA SER A 69 12.38 19.99 -36.30
C SER A 69 12.99 21.22 -35.68
N ILE A 70 13.28 22.21 -36.52
CA ILE A 70 13.80 23.51 -36.08
C ILE A 70 12.74 24.13 -35.17
N PRO A 71 13.06 24.44 -33.90
CA PRO A 71 12.10 25.08 -33.01
C PRO A 71 11.75 26.45 -33.56
N MET A 72 10.45 26.69 -33.80
CA MET A 72 9.96 28.02 -34.17
C MET A 72 10.09 28.93 -32.94
N GLY A 73 10.80 30.04 -33.11
CA GLY A 73 11.06 31.00 -32.03
C GLY A 73 9.77 31.54 -31.41
N THR A 74 9.61 31.37 -30.10
CA THR A 74 8.57 32.04 -29.33
C THR A 74 8.99 33.49 -29.09
N SER A 75 8.35 34.42 -29.80
CA SER A 75 8.54 35.85 -29.58
C SER A 75 8.04 36.24 -28.18
N VAL A 76 8.96 36.71 -27.33
CA VAL A 76 8.62 37.33 -26.04
C VAL A 76 8.29 38.80 -26.32
N ILE A 77 7.01 39.13 -26.42
CA ILE A 77 6.54 40.52 -26.34
C ILE A 77 5.81 40.66 -25.00
N ALA A 78 6.50 41.29 -24.05
CA ALA A 78 5.89 41.81 -22.84
C ALA A 78 5.01 43.01 -23.22
N GLN A 79 3.70 42.89 -23.02
CA GLN A 79 2.80 44.04 -23.02
C GLN A 79 1.93 44.00 -21.75
N GLU A 80 2.28 44.94 -20.86
CA GLU A 80 1.42 45.64 -19.90
C GLU A 80 1.20 45.03 -18.50
N PHE A 81 1.95 45.60 -17.57
CA PHE A 81 1.66 45.64 -16.13
C PHE A 81 0.44 46.52 -15.86
N SER A 82 -0.54 46.03 -15.11
CA SER A 82 -1.63 46.86 -14.57
C SER A 82 -1.34 47.16 -13.08
N PRO A 83 -1.26 48.44 -12.67
CA PRO A 83 -0.97 48.80 -11.29
C PRO A 83 -2.21 48.59 -10.40
N GLY A 84 -2.02 47.93 -9.25
CA GLY A 84 -3.08 47.77 -8.25
C GLY A 84 -3.53 49.11 -7.66
N ARG A 85 -4.84 49.23 -7.39
CA ARG A 85 -5.41 50.15 -6.40
C ARG A 85 -6.46 49.41 -5.56
N PRO A 86 -6.51 49.68 -4.24
CA PRO A 86 -7.14 48.81 -3.25
C PRO A 86 -8.64 49.04 -3.14
N GLU A 87 -9.40 47.99 -2.81
CA GLU A 87 -10.78 48.12 -2.35
C GLU A 87 -10.85 47.95 -0.82
N PRO A 88 -11.59 48.83 -0.10
CA PRO A 88 -11.61 48.93 1.35
C PRO A 88 -12.43 47.81 2.01
N THR A 89 -12.07 47.41 3.23
CA THR A 89 -12.81 46.44 4.03
C THR A 89 -14.13 47.03 4.58
N PRO A 90 -15.30 46.42 4.30
CA PRO A 90 -16.55 46.81 4.96
C PRO A 90 -16.70 46.12 6.32
N ILE A 91 -17.04 46.94 7.33
CA ILE A 91 -17.36 46.56 8.70
C ILE A 91 -18.68 45.77 8.75
N ASN A 92 -18.77 44.81 9.68
CA ASN A 92 -19.97 44.02 9.98
C ASN A 92 -21.21 44.90 10.24
N GLU A 93 -22.24 44.78 9.40
CA GLU A 93 -23.59 45.22 9.72
C GLU A 93 -24.50 44.01 9.91
N VAL A 94 -25.01 43.86 11.13
CA VAL A 94 -26.11 42.94 11.44
C VAL A 94 -27.42 43.56 10.95
N LYS A 95 -28.13 42.88 10.04
CA LYS A 95 -29.55 43.15 9.78
C LYS A 95 -30.34 41.84 9.85
N GLN A 96 -31.10 41.69 10.93
CA GLN A 96 -32.18 40.71 11.02
C GLN A 96 -33.41 41.23 10.25
N LYS A 97 -33.98 40.38 9.40
CA LYS A 97 -35.41 40.38 9.10
C LYS A 97 -35.88 38.95 8.75
N ALA A 98 -36.82 38.46 9.57
CA ALA A 98 -37.65 37.28 9.36
C ALA A 98 -38.76 37.61 8.31
N ASP A 99 -39.53 36.71 7.71
CA ASP A 99 -39.90 35.33 8.05
C ASP A 99 -40.67 34.64 6.88
N THR A 100 -40.92 33.33 7.07
CA THR A 100 -42.04 32.47 6.63
C THR A 100 -42.35 32.26 5.14
N THR A 101 -42.06 31.05 4.61
CA THR A 101 -43.00 30.12 3.93
C THR A 101 -42.25 28.81 3.58
N PRO A 102 -42.74 27.61 3.96
CA PRO A 102 -42.18 26.35 3.47
C PRO A 102 -43.00 25.90 2.25
N GLU A 103 -42.38 25.77 1.07
CA GLU A 103 -43.00 25.04 -0.03
C GLU A 103 -42.04 24.03 -0.64
N ASN A 104 -42.34 22.79 -0.29
CA ASN A 104 -41.98 21.59 -1.02
C ASN A 104 -43.01 21.45 -2.15
N THR A 105 -42.63 21.71 -3.41
CA THR A 105 -43.48 21.37 -4.56
C THR A 105 -42.63 20.76 -5.67
N LEU A 106 -42.99 19.52 -5.97
CA LEU A 106 -42.53 18.65 -7.03
C LEU A 106 -42.75 19.24 -8.45
N GLU A 107 -42.00 18.66 -9.39
CA GLU A 107 -42.24 18.55 -10.84
C GLU A 107 -41.87 19.71 -11.76
N VAL A 108 -40.75 19.53 -12.50
CA VAL A 108 -40.69 19.85 -13.94
C VAL A 108 -39.96 18.72 -14.68
N ILE A 109 -40.77 17.76 -15.13
CA ILE A 109 -40.85 17.20 -16.49
C ILE A 109 -39.55 17.31 -17.33
N CYS A 110 -38.80 16.21 -17.41
CA CYS A 110 -37.99 15.92 -18.59
C CYS A 110 -38.94 15.55 -19.74
N LYS A 111 -39.00 16.37 -20.80
CA LYS A 111 -39.59 15.97 -22.08
C LYS A 111 -38.60 15.07 -22.83
N PRO A 112 -39.00 13.86 -23.27
CA PRO A 112 -38.21 13.08 -24.21
C PRO A 112 -38.52 13.53 -25.63
N GLY A 113 -37.50 13.68 -26.47
CA GLY A 113 -37.69 13.95 -27.89
C GLY A 113 -36.50 14.64 -28.54
N ASP A 114 -35.76 13.84 -29.32
CA ASP A 114 -34.98 14.25 -30.49
C ASP A 114 -33.58 14.82 -30.23
N ALA A 115 -32.70 13.96 -29.72
CA ALA A 115 -31.28 14.03 -30.04
C ALA A 115 -30.95 12.93 -31.07
N GLU A 116 -31.13 13.28 -32.34
CA GLU A 116 -30.66 12.48 -33.47
C GLU A 116 -29.15 12.21 -33.35
N LEU A 117 -28.79 10.93 -33.33
CA LEU A 117 -27.43 10.46 -33.54
C LEU A 117 -27.01 10.79 -34.98
N LYS A 118 -26.29 11.89 -35.17
CA LYS A 118 -25.47 12.05 -36.38
C LYS A 118 -24.18 11.26 -36.19
N GLU A 119 -24.18 10.04 -36.69
CA GLU A 119 -22.96 9.34 -37.07
C GLU A 119 -22.21 10.18 -38.11
N GLN A 120 -21.17 10.88 -37.68
CA GLN A 120 -20.12 11.33 -38.57
C GLN A 120 -18.90 10.46 -38.35
N ASN A 121 -18.69 9.57 -39.31
CA ASN A 121 -17.41 8.97 -39.62
C ASN A 121 -16.38 10.08 -39.82
N ASN A 122 -15.57 10.33 -38.80
CA ASN A 122 -14.33 11.06 -38.99
C ASN A 122 -13.23 10.43 -38.10
N SER A 123 -12.38 9.69 -38.78
CA SER A 123 -10.96 9.46 -38.53
C SER A 123 -10.42 10.11 -37.26
N GLY A 124 -9.98 9.28 -36.32
CA GLY A 124 -9.38 9.69 -35.07
C GLY A 124 -8.20 10.65 -35.26
N ALA A 125 -8.34 11.85 -34.73
CA ALA A 125 -7.23 12.58 -34.15
C ALA A 125 -7.30 12.32 -32.63
N PRO A 126 -6.33 11.62 -32.03
CA PRO A 126 -6.27 11.55 -30.59
C PRO A 126 -6.09 12.99 -30.08
N ALA A 127 -6.93 13.39 -29.12
CA ALA A 127 -6.66 14.58 -28.31
C ALA A 127 -5.18 14.55 -27.89
N PRO A 128 -4.45 15.67 -27.94
CA PRO A 128 -3.07 15.69 -27.52
C PRO A 128 -3.01 15.15 -26.10
N VAL A 129 -2.45 13.94 -25.98
CA VAL A 129 -2.00 13.39 -24.71
C VAL A 129 -0.99 14.40 -24.20
N THR A 130 -1.40 15.20 -23.22
CA THR A 130 -0.45 15.87 -22.35
C THR A 130 0.37 14.76 -21.71
N PHE A 131 1.57 14.55 -22.24
CA PHE A 131 2.62 13.86 -21.52
C PHE A 131 2.80 14.67 -20.24
N VAL A 132 2.20 14.19 -19.14
CA VAL A 132 2.63 14.64 -17.82
C VAL A 132 4.02 14.04 -17.69
N ASP A 133 5.01 14.87 -17.99
CA ASP A 133 6.41 14.55 -17.75
C ASP A 133 6.47 14.13 -16.28
N LYS A 134 6.81 12.86 -16.02
CA LYS A 134 6.92 12.36 -14.64
C LYS A 134 7.84 13.33 -13.92
N SER A 135 7.38 13.86 -12.79
CA SER A 135 8.20 14.82 -12.07
C SER A 135 9.54 14.16 -11.72
N LYS A 136 10.60 14.95 -11.60
CA LYS A 136 11.92 14.40 -11.20
C LYS A 136 11.81 13.56 -9.92
N ALA A 137 10.91 13.94 -9.00
CA ALA A 137 10.63 13.21 -7.77
C ALA A 137 10.04 11.80 -8.02
N ASP A 138 9.16 11.64 -9.00
CA ASP A 138 8.57 10.34 -9.34
C ASP A 138 9.62 9.39 -9.95
N LEU A 139 10.50 9.93 -10.80
CA LEU A 139 11.61 9.19 -11.40
C LEU A 139 12.64 8.73 -10.35
N ASP A 140 12.94 9.58 -9.37
CA ASP A 140 13.86 9.25 -8.28
C ASP A 140 13.27 8.21 -7.33
N LYS A 141 11.95 8.28 -7.05
CA LYS A 141 11.25 7.24 -6.27
C LYS A 141 11.29 5.88 -6.98
N GLU A 142 11.05 5.87 -8.30
CA GLU A 142 11.03 4.63 -9.08
C GLU A 142 12.42 3.97 -9.15
N LYS A 143 13.51 4.75 -9.22
CA LYS A 143 14.88 4.23 -9.12
C LYS A 143 15.16 3.59 -7.76
N LYS A 144 14.77 4.26 -6.67
CA LYS A 144 14.95 3.71 -5.31
C LYS A 144 14.23 2.38 -5.14
N ILE A 145 12.99 2.27 -5.63
CA ILE A 145 12.23 1.02 -5.59
C ILE A 145 12.95 -0.09 -6.36
N GLN A 146 13.54 0.22 -7.53
CA GLN A 146 14.33 -0.75 -8.29
C GLN A 146 15.60 -1.20 -7.55
N GLU A 147 16.27 -0.29 -6.86
CA GLU A 147 17.42 -0.63 -6.00
C GLU A 147 16.98 -1.53 -4.83
N THR A 148 15.89 -1.19 -4.16
CA THR A 148 15.30 -1.99 -3.06
C THR A 148 14.92 -3.40 -3.53
N GLU A 149 14.33 -3.52 -4.71
CA GLU A 149 13.99 -4.81 -5.32
C GLU A 149 15.25 -5.65 -5.60
N GLY A 150 16.31 -5.02 -6.11
CA GLY A 150 17.60 -5.68 -6.36
C GLY A 150 18.26 -6.19 -5.07
N ASP A 151 18.24 -5.37 -4.03
CA ASP A 151 18.75 -5.77 -2.71
C ASP A 151 17.91 -6.92 -2.14
N ALA A 152 16.59 -6.83 -2.17
CA ALA A 152 15.70 -7.90 -1.69
C ALA A 152 15.93 -9.23 -2.42
N GLN A 153 16.20 -9.20 -3.73
CA GLN A 153 16.56 -10.39 -4.50
C GLN A 153 17.90 -10.99 -4.05
N MET A 154 18.88 -10.14 -3.69
CA MET A 154 20.13 -10.60 -3.10
C MET A 154 19.88 -11.30 -1.76
N ILE A 155 19.11 -10.70 -0.85
CA ILE A 155 18.75 -11.31 0.44
C ILE A 155 18.10 -12.68 0.22
N ALA A 156 17.10 -12.73 -0.66
CA ALA A 156 16.37 -13.96 -0.97
C ALA A 156 17.27 -15.04 -1.59
N SER A 157 18.31 -14.65 -2.32
CA SER A 157 19.26 -15.60 -2.90
C SER A 157 20.17 -16.26 -1.86
N VAL A 158 20.58 -15.48 -0.84
CA VAL A 158 21.41 -15.93 0.28
C VAL A 158 20.60 -16.81 1.23
N MET A 159 19.38 -16.38 1.56
CA MET A 159 18.48 -17.07 2.49
C MET A 159 17.58 -18.12 1.82
N ARG A 160 17.93 -18.58 0.62
CA ARG A 160 17.07 -19.47 -0.19
C ARG A 160 16.73 -20.76 0.55
N GLU A 161 17.65 -21.29 1.33
CA GLU A 161 17.45 -22.52 2.10
C GLU A 161 16.42 -22.33 3.22
N GLU A 162 16.55 -21.26 4.00
CA GLU A 162 15.66 -20.90 5.12
C GLU A 162 14.25 -20.57 4.61
N VAL A 163 14.17 -19.91 3.45
CA VAL A 163 12.89 -19.63 2.77
C VAL A 163 12.25 -20.93 2.28
N SER A 164 13.04 -21.88 1.75
CA SER A 164 12.53 -23.18 1.32
C SER A 164 12.01 -24.04 2.47
N LYS A 165 12.63 -23.94 3.65
CA LYS A 165 12.17 -24.56 4.91
C LYS A 165 10.93 -23.85 5.49
N GLY A 166 10.56 -22.69 4.93
CA GLY A 166 9.41 -21.90 5.36
C GLY A 166 9.60 -21.21 6.71
N THR A 167 10.83 -21.12 7.22
CA THR A 167 11.17 -20.49 8.50
C THR A 167 11.20 -18.96 8.37
N VAL A 168 11.64 -18.49 7.20
CA VAL A 168 11.74 -17.07 6.85
C VAL A 168 10.92 -16.80 5.59
N GLU A 169 10.24 -15.66 5.54
CA GLU A 169 9.59 -15.12 4.35
C GLU A 169 10.15 -13.71 4.10
N ILE A 170 10.36 -13.35 2.84
CA ILE A 170 10.86 -12.03 2.46
C ILE A 170 9.81 -11.38 1.57
N GLU A 171 9.43 -10.16 1.92
CA GLU A 171 8.44 -9.36 1.21
C GLU A 171 9.00 -7.97 0.94
N THR A 172 8.83 -7.48 -0.29
CA THR A 172 9.25 -6.13 -0.68
C THR A 172 8.02 -5.28 -0.96
N GLN A 173 7.94 -4.12 -0.30
CA GLN A 173 6.87 -3.14 -0.51
C GLN A 173 7.48 -1.74 -0.65
N GLU A 174 7.37 -1.14 -1.83
CA GLU A 174 7.98 0.17 -2.16
C GLU A 174 9.48 0.24 -1.83
N GLU A 175 9.87 1.06 -0.84
CA GLU A 175 11.26 1.25 -0.39
C GLU A 175 11.55 0.46 0.92
N THR A 176 10.69 -0.51 1.24
CA THR A 176 10.76 -1.30 2.47
C THR A 176 10.91 -2.79 2.17
N ILE A 177 11.90 -3.41 2.80
CA ILE A 177 12.09 -4.87 2.78
C ILE A 177 11.67 -5.42 4.13
N THR A 178 10.74 -6.36 4.16
CA THR A 178 10.27 -7.02 5.38
C THR A 178 10.72 -8.47 5.38
N ILE A 179 11.61 -8.80 6.32
CA ILE A 179 12.02 -10.18 6.59
C ILE A 179 11.15 -10.69 7.74
N ARG A 180 10.24 -11.61 7.42
CA ARG A 180 9.30 -12.19 8.38
C ARG A 180 9.83 -13.52 8.89
N ILE A 181 10.01 -13.60 10.20
CA ILE A 181 10.46 -14.79 10.91
C ILE A 181 9.25 -15.39 11.62
N LYS A 182 8.93 -16.66 11.33
CA LYS A 182 7.83 -17.35 12.00
C LYS A 182 8.23 -17.71 13.43
N ASP A 183 7.28 -17.63 14.36
CA ASP A 183 7.49 -18.03 15.76
C ASP A 183 7.78 -19.54 15.89
N GLN A 184 7.21 -20.35 14.99
CA GLN A 184 7.36 -21.81 15.00
C GLN A 184 8.81 -22.21 14.63
N GLY A 185 9.62 -22.45 15.66
CA GLY A 185 11.03 -22.84 15.55
C GLY A 185 12.00 -21.80 16.12
N SER A 186 11.57 -20.53 16.18
CA SER A 186 12.39 -19.41 16.67
C SER A 186 12.29 -19.23 18.19
N PHE A 187 11.09 -19.43 18.75
CA PHE A 187 10.86 -19.32 20.21
C PHE A 187 10.03 -20.48 20.73
N GLN A 188 10.19 -20.76 22.03
CA GLN A 188 9.26 -21.65 22.74
C GLN A 188 7.93 -20.93 23.01
N SER A 189 6.86 -21.71 23.16
CA SER A 189 5.52 -21.17 23.44
C SER A 189 5.51 -20.36 24.73
N GLY A 190 5.08 -19.10 24.65
CA GLY A 190 5.03 -18.17 25.79
C GLY A 190 6.40 -17.70 26.30
N SER A 191 7.49 -18.02 25.59
CA SER A 191 8.84 -17.56 25.90
C SER A 191 9.31 -16.49 24.91
N ALA A 192 10.24 -15.66 25.37
CA ALA A 192 11.03 -14.75 24.54
C ALA A 192 12.47 -15.24 24.33
N GLU A 193 12.83 -16.40 24.87
CA GLU A 193 14.14 -17.00 24.67
C GLU A 193 14.24 -17.62 23.27
N LEU A 194 15.31 -17.25 22.55
CA LEU A 194 15.57 -17.74 21.20
C LEU A 194 16.01 -19.20 21.25
N ASN A 195 15.49 -20.02 20.35
CA ASN A 195 15.96 -21.40 20.22
C ASN A 195 17.37 -21.46 19.62
N TYR A 196 18.21 -22.36 20.11
CA TYR A 196 19.58 -22.55 19.63
C TYR A 196 19.65 -22.90 18.14
N ASP A 197 18.68 -23.66 17.64
CA ASP A 197 18.60 -24.03 16.22
C ASP A 197 18.37 -22.80 15.30
N PHE A 198 17.91 -21.69 15.88
CA PHE A 198 17.60 -20.47 15.14
C PHE A 198 18.75 -19.44 15.15
N ILE A 199 19.73 -19.58 16.04
CA ILE A 199 20.92 -18.70 16.08
C ILE A 199 21.62 -18.62 14.71
N PRO A 200 21.87 -19.72 13.97
CA PRO A 200 22.50 -19.65 12.65
C PRO A 200 21.69 -18.86 11.62
N VAL A 201 20.35 -18.81 11.76
CA VAL A 201 19.49 -18.03 10.87
C VAL A 201 19.62 -16.55 11.16
N VAL A 202 19.69 -16.17 12.44
CA VAL A 202 19.96 -14.77 12.84
C VAL A 202 21.36 -14.33 12.39
N ASP A 203 22.34 -15.21 12.45
CA ASP A 203 23.69 -14.96 11.93
C ASP A 203 23.67 -14.65 10.42
N LEU A 204 22.91 -15.43 9.63
CA LEU A 204 22.75 -15.19 8.20
C LEU A 204 22.06 -13.85 7.91
N ILE A 205 21.02 -13.51 8.68
CA ILE A 205 20.34 -12.21 8.57
C ILE A 205 21.33 -11.08 8.89
N ARG A 206 22.13 -11.24 9.95
CA ARG A 206 23.14 -10.25 10.35
C ARG A 206 24.13 -9.98 9.20
N ASP A 207 24.66 -11.02 8.59
CA ASP A 207 25.63 -10.89 7.48
C ASP A 207 25.04 -10.12 6.30
N VAL A 208 23.76 -10.34 5.99
CA VAL A 208 23.04 -9.61 4.95
C VAL A 208 22.83 -8.14 5.34
N LEU A 209 22.49 -7.86 6.60
CA LEU A 209 22.22 -6.50 7.10
C LEU A 209 23.47 -5.60 7.15
N VAL A 210 24.67 -6.16 7.18
CA VAL A 210 25.94 -5.40 7.12
C VAL A 210 26.10 -4.70 5.77
N GLY A 211 25.67 -5.32 4.67
CA GLY A 211 25.78 -4.77 3.32
C GLY A 211 24.71 -3.74 2.96
N ILE A 212 23.61 -3.69 3.74
CA ILE A 212 22.43 -2.89 3.41
C ILE A 212 22.42 -1.58 4.19
N GLN A 213 22.08 -0.49 3.51
CA GLN A 213 21.91 0.84 4.10
C GLN A 213 20.45 1.10 4.46
N GLY A 214 20.21 1.93 5.48
CA GLY A 214 18.87 2.32 5.92
C GLY A 214 18.65 2.12 7.42
N THR A 215 17.43 2.42 7.86
CA THR A 215 16.99 2.18 9.24
C THR A 215 16.30 0.84 9.34
N ILE A 216 16.54 0.12 10.44
CA ILE A 216 16.02 -1.22 10.67
C ILE A 216 15.11 -1.21 11.89
N SER A 217 13.92 -1.77 11.77
CA SER A 217 12.96 -1.95 12.87
C SER A 217 12.78 -3.44 13.11
N VAL A 218 13.02 -3.91 14.34
CA VAL A 218 12.72 -5.27 14.78
C VAL A 218 11.38 -5.24 15.49
N GLU A 219 10.37 -5.87 14.90
CA GLU A 219 8.97 -5.76 15.27
C GLU A 219 8.43 -7.11 15.76
N GLY A 220 8.03 -7.16 17.03
CA GLY A 220 7.45 -8.36 17.64
C GLY A 220 5.93 -8.37 17.55
N HIS A 221 5.34 -9.52 17.19
CA HIS A 221 3.90 -9.72 17.12
C HIS A 221 3.47 -11.00 17.84
N THR A 222 2.27 -10.98 18.42
CA THR A 222 1.63 -12.14 19.07
C THR A 222 0.28 -12.42 18.44
N ASP A 223 -0.32 -13.55 18.81
CA ASP A 223 -1.75 -13.77 18.58
C ASP A 223 -2.58 -13.03 19.64
N ASN A 224 -3.91 -13.09 19.48
CA ASN A 224 -4.87 -12.45 20.37
C ASN A 224 -5.17 -13.23 21.65
N VAL A 225 -4.50 -14.36 21.91
CA VAL A 225 -4.73 -15.11 23.14
C VAL A 225 -4.02 -14.37 24.27
N PRO A 226 -4.74 -13.90 25.31
CA PRO A 226 -4.09 -13.20 26.40
C PRO A 226 -3.11 -14.12 27.11
N ILE A 227 -1.83 -13.70 27.22
CA ILE A 227 -0.87 -14.36 28.09
C ILE A 227 -0.95 -13.80 29.51
N ASP A 228 -1.01 -14.71 30.49
CA ASP A 228 -0.77 -14.40 31.89
C ASP A 228 0.20 -15.43 32.45
N SER A 229 1.48 -15.06 32.50
CA SER A 229 2.56 -15.91 32.97
C SER A 229 3.37 -15.17 34.02
N ARG A 230 4.20 -15.89 34.79
CA ARG A 230 5.08 -15.25 35.77
C ARG A 230 6.08 -14.29 35.14
N GLN A 231 6.47 -14.54 33.88
CA GLN A 231 7.48 -13.76 33.17
C GLN A 231 6.87 -12.58 32.40
N PHE A 232 5.73 -12.80 31.74
CA PHE A 232 5.04 -11.80 30.94
C PHE A 232 3.58 -11.66 31.39
N ARG A 233 3.20 -10.43 31.74
CA ARG A 233 1.86 -10.05 32.20
C ARG A 233 0.93 -9.67 31.05
N SER A 234 1.46 -9.47 29.85
CA SER A 234 0.67 -9.11 28.67
C SER A 234 1.40 -9.44 27.37
N ASN A 235 0.64 -9.51 26.28
CA ASN A 235 1.16 -9.72 24.92
C ASN A 235 2.10 -8.59 24.47
N TRP A 236 1.91 -7.38 24.99
CA TRP A 236 2.84 -6.27 24.80
C TRP A 236 4.23 -6.60 25.35
N GLN A 237 4.29 -7.12 26.58
CA GLN A 237 5.59 -7.49 27.16
C GLN A 237 6.24 -8.65 26.41
N LEU A 238 5.47 -9.67 26.02
CA LEU A 238 5.99 -10.82 25.29
C LEU A 238 6.52 -10.43 23.91
N SER A 239 5.75 -9.65 23.14
CA SER A 239 6.16 -9.20 21.80
C SER A 239 7.40 -8.31 21.85
N SER A 240 7.45 -7.34 22.76
CA SER A 240 8.64 -6.51 22.95
C SER A 240 9.86 -7.34 23.36
N ALA A 241 9.70 -8.28 24.30
CA ALA A 241 10.80 -9.13 24.74
C ALA A 241 11.35 -10.01 23.62
N ARG A 242 10.48 -10.60 22.78
CA ARG A 242 10.91 -11.39 21.60
C ARG A 242 11.70 -10.55 20.60
N ALA A 243 11.23 -9.34 20.33
CA ALA A 243 11.93 -8.41 19.44
C ALA A 243 13.31 -8.01 20.01
N ILE A 244 13.40 -7.81 21.33
CA ILE A 244 14.66 -7.53 22.03
C ILE A 244 15.62 -8.72 21.90
N SER A 245 15.18 -9.96 22.14
CA SER A 245 16.05 -11.13 22.02
C SER A 245 16.66 -11.29 20.63
N VAL A 246 15.88 -11.02 19.57
CA VAL A 246 16.41 -11.04 18.19
C VAL A 246 17.39 -9.90 17.97
N ALA A 247 17.09 -8.69 18.45
CA ALA A 247 17.99 -7.55 18.33
C ALA A 247 19.32 -7.78 19.07
N GLU A 248 19.29 -8.34 20.28
CA GLU A 248 20.48 -8.69 21.05
C GLU A 248 21.34 -9.72 20.31
N GLU A 249 20.74 -10.74 19.71
CA GLU A 249 21.48 -11.72 18.90
C GLU A 249 22.07 -11.11 17.63
N LEU A 250 21.36 -10.17 16.98
CA LEU A 250 21.91 -9.42 15.85
C LEU A 250 23.15 -8.58 16.27
N PHE A 251 23.18 -8.07 17.50
CA PHE A 251 24.29 -7.25 18.01
C PHE A 251 25.41 -8.05 18.66
N SER A 252 25.27 -9.36 18.83
CA SER A 252 26.20 -10.20 19.59
C SER A 252 27.66 -10.11 19.11
N THR A 253 27.88 -9.89 17.80
CA THR A 253 29.21 -9.76 17.18
C THR A 253 29.73 -8.33 17.08
N GLY A 254 28.88 -7.31 17.32
CA GLY A 254 29.25 -5.89 17.22
C GLY A 254 29.48 -5.36 15.80
N GLN A 255 29.13 -6.12 14.74
CA GLN A 255 29.32 -5.70 13.35
C GLN A 255 28.26 -4.69 12.87
N LEU A 256 27.08 -4.69 13.50
CA LEU A 256 25.97 -3.82 13.15
C LEU A 256 25.98 -2.55 13.99
N ASP A 257 25.79 -1.40 13.34
CA ASP A 257 25.59 -0.13 14.02
C ASP A 257 24.19 -0.07 14.67
N GLN A 258 24.16 -0.11 16.00
CA GLN A 258 22.95 -0.07 16.81
C GLN A 258 22.14 1.23 16.60
N SER A 259 22.78 2.32 16.18
CA SER A 259 22.12 3.61 15.94
C SER A 259 21.07 3.55 14.82
N ARG A 260 21.16 2.54 13.95
CA ARG A 260 20.21 2.31 12.84
C ARG A 260 18.97 1.54 13.26
N PHE A 261 18.98 0.93 14.45
CA PHE A 261 17.94 0.02 14.87
C PHE A 261 16.84 0.71 15.68
N ALA A 262 15.65 0.15 15.64
CA ALA A 262 14.56 0.35 16.59
C ALA A 262 13.98 -1.02 16.93
N VAL A 263 13.54 -1.20 18.16
CA VAL A 263 12.90 -2.43 18.61
C VAL A 263 11.51 -2.08 19.11
N THR A 264 10.48 -2.69 18.51
CA THR A 264 9.08 -2.37 18.79
C THR A 264 8.29 -3.65 19.04
N GLY A 265 7.40 -3.65 20.03
CA GLY A 265 6.41 -4.71 20.21
C GLY A 265 5.04 -4.19 19.83
N PHE A 266 4.28 -4.96 19.05
CA PHE A 266 2.92 -4.59 18.61
C PHE A 266 1.82 -5.47 19.23
N ALA A 267 2.16 -6.45 20.06
CA ALA A 267 1.22 -7.44 20.57
C ALA A 267 0.36 -8.04 19.43
N ASP A 268 -0.96 -8.08 19.61
CA ASP A 268 -1.97 -8.57 18.69
C ASP A 268 -2.63 -7.48 17.83
N THR A 269 -2.15 -6.23 17.92
CA THR A 269 -2.80 -5.08 17.28
C THR A 269 -2.65 -5.02 15.76
N ARG A 270 -1.70 -5.77 15.20
CA ARG A 270 -1.39 -5.83 13.75
C ARG A 270 -1.35 -7.28 13.25
N PRO A 271 -2.50 -7.97 13.18
CA PRO A 271 -2.57 -9.34 12.68
C PRO A 271 -2.44 -9.36 11.13
N LEU A 272 -1.73 -10.34 10.58
CA LEU A 272 -1.69 -10.57 9.12
C LEU A 272 -2.96 -11.29 8.65
N VAL A 273 -3.44 -12.21 9.48
CA VAL A 273 -4.60 -13.06 9.20
C VAL A 273 -5.56 -13.03 10.39
N PRO A 274 -6.87 -13.28 10.20
CA PRO A 274 -7.82 -13.34 11.31
C PRO A 274 -7.40 -14.36 12.37
N ASN A 275 -7.53 -14.05 13.66
CA ASN A 275 -7.13 -14.94 14.76
C ASN A 275 -8.14 -16.08 15.09
N ASP A 276 -8.90 -16.54 14.09
CA ASP A 276 -9.97 -17.54 14.24
C ASP A 276 -9.43 -18.97 14.45
N THR A 277 -8.42 -19.38 13.68
CA THR A 277 -7.87 -20.74 13.71
C THR A 277 -6.51 -20.80 14.41
N SER A 278 -6.14 -21.99 14.90
CA SER A 278 -4.81 -22.20 15.49
C SER A 278 -3.68 -21.98 14.48
N SER A 279 -3.93 -22.27 13.21
CA SER A 279 -2.97 -22.04 12.12
C SER A 279 -2.76 -20.54 11.91
N HIS A 280 -3.83 -19.76 11.81
CA HIS A 280 -3.73 -18.31 11.65
C HIS A 280 -3.07 -17.62 12.84
N ARG A 281 -3.37 -18.06 14.06
CA ARG A 281 -2.67 -17.58 15.26
C ARG A 281 -1.17 -17.87 15.19
N ALA A 282 -0.77 -19.04 14.68
CA ALA A 282 0.64 -19.36 14.49
C ALA A 282 1.33 -18.44 13.46
N THR A 283 0.63 -18.04 12.40
CA THR A 283 1.12 -17.05 11.44
C THR A 283 1.26 -15.66 12.06
N ASN A 284 0.33 -15.27 12.94
CA ASN A 284 0.37 -13.96 13.60
C ASN A 284 1.46 -13.84 14.66
N ARG A 285 1.84 -14.95 15.31
CA ARG A 285 3.03 -15.00 16.17
C ARG A 285 4.27 -15.00 15.27
N ARG A 286 4.95 -13.87 15.20
CA ARG A 286 6.09 -13.65 14.31
C ARG A 286 6.96 -12.50 14.80
N VAL A 287 8.18 -12.44 14.29
CA VAL A 287 9.04 -11.26 14.40
C VAL A 287 9.35 -10.78 12.99
N GLU A 288 9.19 -9.50 12.73
CA GLU A 288 9.47 -8.88 11.44
C GLU A 288 10.69 -7.98 11.58
N ILE A 289 11.63 -8.10 10.65
CA ILE A 289 12.75 -7.17 10.52
C ILE A 289 12.45 -6.32 9.30
N VAL A 290 12.06 -5.08 9.57
CA VAL A 290 11.62 -4.12 8.56
C VAL A 290 12.78 -3.18 8.26
N ILE A 291 13.26 -3.20 7.03
CA ILE A 291 14.38 -2.39 6.54
C ILE A 291 13.78 -1.29 5.68
N LYS A 292 13.86 -0.05 6.15
CA LYS A 292 13.50 1.13 5.36
C LYS A 292 14.77 1.70 4.75
N GLN A 293 14.92 1.50 3.45
CA GLN A 293 16.07 2.03 2.73
C GLN A 293 15.93 3.53 2.54
N ASN A 294 17.05 4.25 2.53
CA ASN A 294 17.08 5.70 2.28
C ASN A 294 16.26 6.56 3.26
N ASP A 295 16.00 6.06 4.47
CA ASP A 295 15.28 6.81 5.49
C ASP A 295 16.16 7.93 6.08
N ASN A 296 15.97 9.15 5.56
CA ASN A 296 16.59 10.37 6.08
C ASN A 296 15.82 10.96 7.28
N SER A 297 14.78 10.30 7.80
CA SER A 297 13.91 10.85 8.85
C SER A 297 14.57 10.89 10.22
N ARG A 298 15.63 10.10 10.46
CA ARG A 298 16.48 10.30 11.64
C ARG A 298 17.42 11.47 11.33
N PRO A 299 17.25 12.64 11.96
CA PRO A 299 18.25 13.69 11.82
C PRO A 299 19.58 13.06 12.24
N LYS A 300 20.59 13.10 11.35
CA LYS A 300 21.98 12.91 11.79
C LYS A 300 22.13 13.86 12.96
N MET A 301 22.28 13.32 14.17
CA MET A 301 22.56 14.15 15.33
C MET A 301 23.79 14.93 14.90
N ARG A 302 23.60 16.23 14.67
CA ARG A 302 24.71 17.10 14.32
C ARG A 302 25.64 16.94 15.52
N ASP A 303 26.81 16.34 15.32
CA ASP A 303 27.92 16.40 16.27
C ASP A 303 28.43 17.85 16.31
N THR A 304 27.55 18.80 16.62
CA THR A 304 27.90 20.19 16.91
C THR A 304 28.26 20.27 18.37
N VAL A 305 29.34 19.60 18.75
CA VAL A 305 30.12 19.95 19.94
C VAL A 305 31.38 20.73 19.54
N ASP A 306 31.80 20.66 18.28
CA ASP A 306 33.04 21.29 17.78
C ASP A 306 32.90 22.74 17.29
N GLU A 307 31.70 23.33 17.32
CA GLU A 307 31.47 24.74 16.93
C GLU A 307 30.84 25.57 18.05
N ILE A 308 31.29 25.38 19.30
CA ILE A 308 31.16 26.45 20.31
C ILE A 308 32.40 27.33 20.18
N PRO A 309 32.28 28.61 19.75
CA PRO A 309 33.40 29.54 19.79
C PRO A 309 33.96 29.61 21.21
N SER A 310 35.26 29.38 21.39
CA SER A 310 35.96 29.38 22.69
C SER A 310 35.90 30.71 23.45
N ASP A 311 35.30 31.75 22.87
CA ASP A 311 35.26 33.11 23.42
C ASP A 311 33.90 33.50 24.02
N GLY A 312 32.98 32.55 24.14
CA GLY A 312 31.68 32.74 24.80
C GLY A 312 31.52 31.83 26.00
N VAL A 313 32.27 32.07 27.07
CA VAL A 313 32.02 31.42 28.37
C VAL A 313 30.64 31.89 28.88
N ILE A 314 29.61 31.07 28.66
CA ILE A 314 28.39 31.14 29.45
C ILE A 314 28.63 30.21 30.64
N GLU A 315 28.94 30.80 31.80
CA GLU A 315 28.89 30.07 33.07
C GLU A 315 27.44 29.65 33.30
N PHE A 316 27.13 28.39 33.01
CA PHE A 316 25.92 27.76 33.50
C PHE A 316 26.10 27.51 34.99
N GLY A 317 25.65 28.47 35.80
CA GLY A 317 25.45 28.27 37.22
C GLY A 317 24.51 27.08 37.43
N GLN A 318 24.85 26.23 38.40
CA GLN A 318 24.20 24.95 38.71
C GLN A 318 22.75 25.06 39.22
N ASP A 319 22.12 26.22 39.09
CA ASP A 319 20.81 26.55 39.66
C ASP A 319 19.65 26.54 38.63
N MET A 320 19.91 26.24 37.35
CA MET A 320 18.86 26.27 36.30
C MET A 320 18.34 24.90 35.84
N VAL A 321 18.57 23.83 36.62
CA VAL A 321 18.02 22.49 36.30
C VAL A 321 16.73 22.17 37.09
N ASP A 322 16.35 23.01 38.06
CA ASP A 322 15.31 22.67 39.04
C ASP A 322 13.95 23.40 38.90
N GLU A 323 13.69 24.16 37.84
CA GLU A 323 12.37 24.79 37.66
C GLU A 323 11.82 24.69 36.23
N LEU A 324 11.65 23.48 35.72
CA LEU A 324 10.60 23.27 34.72
C LEU A 324 9.28 23.14 35.46
N ARG A 325 8.41 24.14 35.30
CA ARG A 325 7.11 24.12 35.96
C ARG A 325 6.26 23.02 35.33
N PRO A 326 5.38 22.34 36.10
CA PRO A 326 4.57 21.22 35.61
C PRO A 326 3.76 21.50 34.33
N ASN A 327 3.55 22.77 34.00
CA ASN A 327 2.75 23.26 32.89
C ASN A 327 3.56 23.37 31.57
N GLU A 328 4.88 23.16 31.62
CA GLU A 328 5.79 23.31 30.48
C GLU A 328 6.10 21.96 29.81
N ILE A 329 5.52 20.85 30.32
CA ILE A 329 5.78 19.48 29.84
C ILE A 329 4.49 18.81 29.29
N PHE A 330 3.33 19.48 29.29
CA PHE A 330 2.10 18.95 28.70
C PHE A 330 1.50 19.86 27.64
#